data_AF-A0A3N0E295-F1
#
_entry.id   AF-A0A3N0E295-F1
#
_cell.length_a   1.000
_cell.length_b   1.000
_cell.length_c   1.000
_cell.angle_alpha   90.00
_cell.angle_beta   90.00
_cell.angle_gamma   90.00
#
_symmetry.space_group_name_H-M   'P 1'
#
loop_
_entity.id
_entity.type
_entity.pdbx_description
1 polymer ?
#
loop_
_entity_poly.entity_id
_entity_poly.type
_entity_poly.pdbx_seq_one_letter_code
_entity_poly.pdbx_strand_id
1 'polypeptide(L)'
;MTIVEFLEERLGEDEWNAYRGSFPARRDRDRALADIQAKRRIVAGYRNAYRACTSVVATQARASAGGSAKPDAAETDGTLSALWAWREVLKHLASVYSDHPDYDRAWAP
;
A
#
# COMPACT_ATOMS: atom_id res chain seq x y z
N MET A 1 12.81 0.45 -8.08
CA MET A 1 11.71 1.11 -7.35
C MET A 1 10.51 0.18 -7.34
N THR A 2 9.93 -0.10 -6.19
CA THR A 2 8.62 -0.77 -6.06
C THR A 2 7.49 0.26 -6.02
N ILE A 3 6.25 -0.16 -6.28
CA ILE A 3 5.07 0.73 -6.18
C ILE A 3 4.92 1.34 -4.78
N VAL A 4 5.31 0.62 -3.73
CA VAL A 4 5.25 1.10 -2.34
C VAL A 4 6.30 2.18 -2.09
N GLU A 5 7.55 1.94 -2.50
CA GLU A 5 8.63 2.93 -2.38
C GLU A 5 8.28 4.22 -3.14
N PHE A 6 7.83 4.08 -4.38
CA PHE A 6 7.37 5.21 -5.19
C PHE A 6 6.26 6.01 -4.49
N LEU A 7 5.23 5.34 -3.98
CA LEU A 7 4.13 6.01 -3.27
C LEU A 7 4.59 6.69 -1.99
N GLU A 8 5.53 6.11 -1.24
CA GLU A 8 6.05 6.76 -0.04
C GLU A 8 6.84 8.03 -0.33
N GLU A 9 7.69 7.99 -1.36
CA GLU A 9 8.45 9.16 -1.80
C GLU A 9 7.50 10.27 -2.26
N ARG A 10 6.53 9.95 -3.12
CA ARG A 10 5.57 10.92 -3.64
C ARG A 10 4.65 11.49 -2.55
N LEU A 11 4.18 10.66 -1.62
CA LEU A 11 3.40 11.14 -0.47
C LEU A 11 4.25 11.97 0.50
N GLY A 12 5.54 11.67 0.64
CA GLY A 12 6.47 12.49 1.41
C GLY A 12 6.70 13.85 0.76
N GLU A 13 6.86 13.89 -0.56
CA GLU A 13 6.96 15.12 -1.35
C GLU A 13 5.68 15.96 -1.26
N ASP A 14 4.51 15.35 -1.42
CA ASP A 14 3.22 16.01 -1.26
C ASP A 14 3.06 16.61 0.15
N GLU A 15 3.45 15.88 1.19
CA GLU A 15 3.42 16.38 2.58
C GLU A 15 4.37 17.56 2.76
N TRP A 16 5.57 17.45 2.23
CA TRP A 16 6.56 18.53 2.26
C TRP A 16 6.09 19.78 1.53
N ASN A 17 5.51 19.61 0.33
CA ASN A 17 4.89 20.67 -0.45
C ASN A 17 3.70 21.26 0.31
N ALA A 18 2.95 20.44 1.05
CA ALA A 18 1.85 20.95 1.85
C ALA A 18 2.32 21.82 3.04
N TYR A 19 3.48 21.50 3.62
CA TYR A 19 4.08 22.32 4.68
C TYR A 19 4.72 23.60 4.17
N ARG A 20 5.41 23.56 3.01
CA ARG A 20 6.06 24.74 2.41
C ARG A 20 5.12 25.62 1.60
N GLY A 21 4.01 25.07 1.13
CA GLY A 21 3.10 25.73 0.20
C GLY A 21 2.34 26.90 0.83
N SER A 22 2.13 27.94 0.04
CA SER A 22 1.15 28.99 0.36
C SER A 22 -0.23 28.51 -0.03
N PHE A 23 -0.86 27.69 0.81
CA PHE A 23 -2.30 27.46 0.68
C PHE A 23 -3.03 28.78 0.99
N PRO A 24 -3.97 29.21 0.12
CA PRO A 24 -4.72 30.44 0.34
C PRO A 24 -5.50 30.43 1.66
N ALA A 25 -6.01 29.26 2.06
CA ALA A 25 -6.71 29.08 3.33
C ALA A 25 -6.13 27.91 4.12
N ARG A 26 -6.08 28.09 5.46
CA ARG A 26 -5.66 27.03 6.40
C ARG A 26 -6.44 25.74 6.22
N ARG A 27 -7.75 25.84 5.94
CA ARG A 27 -8.64 24.69 5.74
C ARG A 27 -8.19 23.82 4.56
N ASP A 28 -7.68 24.41 3.49
CA ASP A 28 -7.25 23.66 2.31
C ASP A 28 -5.96 22.88 2.58
N ARG A 29 -5.03 23.50 3.32
CA ARG A 29 -3.83 22.81 3.82
C ARG A 29 -4.20 21.64 4.73
N ASP A 30 -5.05 21.89 5.72
CA ASP A 30 -5.40 20.89 6.73
C ASP A 30 -6.16 19.72 6.06
N ARG A 31 -6.97 19.98 5.03
CA ARG A 31 -7.58 18.94 4.18
C ARG A 31 -6.54 18.16 3.38
N ALA A 32 -5.59 18.83 2.72
CA ALA A 32 -4.55 18.15 1.94
C ALA A 32 -3.70 17.21 2.81
N LEU A 33 -3.31 17.67 4.02
CA LEU A 33 -2.61 16.83 4.99
C LEU A 33 -3.46 15.63 5.44
N ALA A 34 -4.77 15.81 5.67
CA ALA A 34 -5.67 14.71 6.01
C ALA A 34 -5.78 13.67 4.88
N ASP A 35 -5.84 14.11 3.62
CA ASP A 35 -5.86 13.22 2.46
C ASP A 35 -4.54 12.43 2.32
N ILE A 36 -3.39 13.08 2.53
CA ILE A 36 -2.07 12.42 2.53
C ILE A 36 -2.00 11.36 3.64
N GLN A 37 -2.46 11.68 4.85
CA GLN A 37 -2.50 10.73 5.96
C GLN A 37 -3.45 9.56 5.69
N ALA A 38 -4.57 9.78 5.01
CA ALA A 38 -5.44 8.70 4.55
C ALA A 38 -4.73 7.79 3.54
N LYS A 39 -4.04 8.35 2.54
CA LYS A 39 -3.25 7.61 1.54
C LYS A 39 -2.11 6.82 2.19
N ARG A 40 -1.43 7.36 3.21
CA ARG A 40 -0.42 6.62 3.99
C ARG A 40 -1.00 5.42 4.73
N ARG A 41 -2.20 5.54 5.30
CA ARG A 41 -2.90 4.41 5.93
C ARG A 41 -3.24 3.32 4.93
N ILE A 42 -3.58 3.67 3.69
CA ILE A 42 -3.78 2.69 2.60
C ILE A 42 -2.49 1.92 2.30
N VAL A 43 -1.37 2.62 2.15
CA VAL A 43 -0.05 1.98 1.93
C VAL A 43 0.33 1.06 3.10
N ALA A 44 0.09 1.50 4.34
CA ALA A 44 0.27 0.66 5.53
C ALA A 44 -0.65 -0.57 5.53
N GLY A 45 -1.90 -0.44 5.06
CA GLY A 45 -2.84 -1.54 4.88
C GLY A 45 -2.30 -2.63 3.96
N TYR A 46 -1.76 -2.25 2.79
CA TYR A 46 -1.10 -3.20 1.89
C TYR A 46 0.08 -3.92 2.56
N ARG A 47 0.94 -3.20 3.30
CA ARG A 47 2.07 -3.83 4.01
C ARG A 47 1.62 -4.85 5.05
N ASN A 48 0.55 -4.54 5.77
CA ASN A 48 -0.03 -5.46 6.75
C ASN A 48 -0.59 -6.72 6.05
N ALA A 49 -1.32 -6.55 4.95
CA ALA A 49 -1.82 -7.68 4.15
C ALA A 49 -0.68 -8.53 3.58
N TYR A 50 0.39 -7.90 3.08
CA TYR A 50 1.58 -8.60 2.58
C TYR A 50 2.27 -9.43 3.67
N ARG A 51 2.42 -8.86 4.86
CA ARG A 51 2.98 -9.57 6.04
C ARG A 51 2.10 -10.75 6.45
N ALA A 52 0.78 -10.56 6.50
CA ALA A 52 -0.16 -11.64 6.82
C ALA A 52 -0.06 -12.78 5.79
N CYS A 53 -0.07 -12.46 4.50
CA CYS A 53 0.07 -13.44 3.43
C CYS A 53 1.40 -14.21 3.52
N THR A 54 2.50 -13.50 3.73
CA THR A 54 3.83 -14.13 3.86
C THR A 54 3.88 -15.04 5.09
N SER A 55 3.25 -14.66 6.19
CA SER A 55 3.14 -15.49 7.39
C SER A 55 2.38 -16.79 7.13
N VAL A 56 1.24 -16.73 6.43
CA VAL A 56 0.46 -17.92 6.06
C VAL A 56 1.26 -18.86 5.15
N VAL A 57 1.97 -18.33 4.16
CA VAL A 57 2.82 -19.15 3.28
C VAL A 57 3.96 -19.81 4.08
N ALA A 58 4.56 -19.08 5.02
CA ALA A 58 5.61 -19.62 5.88
C ALA A 58 5.10 -20.71 6.83
N THR A 59 3.90 -20.58 7.39
CA THR A 59 3.29 -21.61 8.25
C THR A 59 2.91 -22.84 7.44
N GLN A 60 2.39 -22.69 6.22
CA GLN A 60 2.13 -23.81 5.31
C GLN A 60 3.41 -24.59 4.98
N ALA A 61 4.50 -23.90 4.63
CA ALA A 61 5.77 -24.54 4.31
C ALA A 61 6.32 -25.37 5.50
N ARG A 62 6.17 -24.86 6.73
CA ARG A 62 6.56 -25.58 7.95
C ARG A 62 5.64 -26.78 8.26
N ALA A 63 4.34 -26.65 8.01
CA ALA A 63 3.39 -27.75 8.18
C ALA A 63 3.72 -28.91 7.23
N SER A 64 4.07 -28.61 5.98
CA SER A 64 4.51 -29.60 4.98
C SER A 64 5.83 -30.29 5.34
N ALA A 65 6.68 -29.67 6.16
CA ALA A 65 7.95 -30.24 6.63
C ALA A 65 7.83 -31.13 7.88
N GLY A 66 6.60 -31.41 8.37
CA GLY A 66 6.35 -32.50 9.31
C GLY A 66 6.09 -32.10 10.77
N GLY A 67 5.55 -30.91 11.07
CA GLY A 67 5.42 -30.50 12.48
C GLY A 67 4.28 -29.57 12.93
N SER A 68 3.32 -29.17 12.09
CA SER A 68 2.26 -28.27 12.56
C SER A 68 0.91 -28.47 11.89
N ALA A 69 -0.15 -28.03 12.59
CA ALA A 69 -1.50 -27.94 12.03
C ALA A 69 -1.45 -27.10 10.73
N LYS A 70 -2.05 -27.65 9.68
CA LYS A 70 -2.22 -26.95 8.39
C LYS A 70 -3.14 -25.74 8.63
N PRO A 71 -2.78 -24.53 8.16
CA PRO A 71 -3.68 -23.39 8.26
C PRO A 71 -4.95 -23.64 7.45
N ASP A 72 -6.05 -23.02 7.88
CA ASP A 72 -7.34 -23.15 7.20
C ASP A 72 -7.21 -22.65 5.75
N ALA A 73 -7.76 -23.41 4.82
CA ALA A 73 -7.78 -23.07 3.41
C ALA A 73 -8.57 -21.77 3.17
N ALA A 74 -9.67 -21.57 3.93
CA ALA A 74 -10.48 -20.37 3.84
C ALA A 74 -9.71 -19.13 4.33
N GLU A 75 -8.95 -19.24 5.42
CA GLU A 75 -8.11 -18.16 5.96
C GLU A 75 -6.99 -17.80 4.98
N THR A 76 -6.38 -18.80 4.35
CA THR A 76 -5.34 -18.60 3.32
C THR A 76 -5.89 -17.84 2.12
N ASP A 77 -7.03 -18.29 1.58
CA ASP A 77 -7.68 -17.67 0.43
C ASP A 77 -8.13 -16.23 0.73
N GLY A 78 -8.70 -16.00 1.91
CA GLY A 78 -9.07 -14.66 2.38
C GLY A 78 -7.88 -13.71 2.46
N THR A 79 -6.72 -14.20 2.94
CA THR A 79 -5.50 -13.39 3.05
C THR A 79 -4.91 -13.05 1.68
N LEU A 80 -4.90 -14.00 0.74
CA LEU A 80 -4.47 -13.77 -0.64
C LEU A 80 -5.40 -12.77 -1.34
N SER A 81 -6.71 -12.95 -1.23
CA SER A 81 -7.72 -12.06 -1.79
C SER A 81 -7.58 -10.64 -1.26
N ALA A 82 -7.37 -10.47 0.05
CA ALA A 82 -7.11 -9.16 0.65
C ALA A 82 -5.84 -8.52 0.09
N LEU A 83 -4.74 -9.27 -0.07
CA LEU A 83 -3.51 -8.76 -0.64
C LEU A 83 -3.70 -8.24 -2.08
N TRP A 84 -4.44 -8.98 -2.91
CA TRP A 84 -4.77 -8.55 -4.27
C TRP A 84 -5.62 -7.28 -4.27
N ALA A 85 -6.66 -7.21 -3.44
CA ALA A 85 -7.50 -6.02 -3.33
C ALA A 85 -6.67 -4.78 -2.94
N TRP A 86 -5.78 -4.90 -1.95
CA TRP A 86 -4.88 -3.82 -1.57
C TRP A 86 -3.92 -3.44 -2.70
N ARG A 87 -3.42 -4.41 -3.47
CA ARG A 87 -2.54 -4.14 -4.60
C ARG A 87 -3.23 -3.34 -5.70
N GLU A 88 -4.49 -3.63 -6.00
CA GLU A 88 -5.28 -2.84 -6.96
C GLU A 88 -5.52 -1.41 -6.46
N VAL A 89 -5.80 -1.24 -5.17
CA VAL A 89 -5.90 0.10 -4.57
C VAL A 89 -4.59 0.89 -4.72
N LEU A 90 -3.42 0.24 -4.56
CA LEU A 90 -2.13 0.90 -4.77
C LEU A 90 -1.91 1.31 -6.22
N LYS A 91 -2.33 0.51 -7.21
CA LYS A 91 -2.25 0.89 -8.63
C LYS A 91 -3.08 2.14 -8.93
N HIS A 92 -4.32 2.17 -8.45
CA HIS A 92 -5.16 3.36 -8.56
C HIS A 92 -4.54 4.58 -7.88
N LEU A 93 -3.95 4.41 -6.69
CA LEU A 93 -3.27 5.50 -6.01
C LEU A 93 -2.04 5.99 -6.79
N ALA A 94 -1.24 5.07 -7.33
CA ALA A 94 -0.06 5.39 -8.13
C ALA A 94 -0.43 6.12 -9.44
N SER A 95 -1.59 5.82 -10.03
CA SER A 95 -2.05 6.45 -11.28
C SER A 95 -2.22 7.98 -11.17
N VAL A 96 -2.41 8.51 -9.96
CA VAL A 96 -2.43 9.97 -9.69
C VAL A 96 -1.10 10.64 -10.07
N TYR A 97 -0.01 9.88 -10.05
CA TYR A 97 1.34 10.34 -10.38
C TYR A 97 1.81 9.78 -11.73
N SER A 98 0.88 9.45 -12.65
CA SER A 98 1.21 8.83 -13.95
C SER A 98 2.08 9.70 -14.86
N ASP A 99 2.08 11.01 -14.65
CA ASP A 99 2.94 11.97 -15.37
C ASP A 99 4.35 12.07 -14.78
N HIS A 100 4.63 11.42 -13.65
CA HIS A 100 5.94 11.44 -12.99
C HIS A 100 6.95 10.57 -13.75
N PRO A 101 8.21 11.02 -13.96
CA PRO A 101 9.21 10.26 -14.73
C PRO A 101 9.52 8.87 -14.15
N ASP A 102 9.49 8.74 -12.82
CA ASP A 102 9.72 7.46 -12.12
C ASP A 102 8.48 6.54 -12.06
N TYR A 103 7.34 6.96 -12.64
CA TYR A 103 6.15 6.12 -12.70
C TYR A 103 6.35 4.95 -13.66
N ASP A 104 6.17 3.72 -13.18
CA ASP A 104 6.20 2.52 -14.00
C ASP A 104 4.79 2.22 -14.56
N ARG A 105 4.68 2.12 -15.89
CA ARG A 105 3.42 1.79 -16.57
C ARG A 105 2.88 0.40 -16.21
N ALA A 106 3.70 -0.50 -15.69
CA ALA A 106 3.23 -1.79 -15.16
C ALA A 106 2.34 -1.64 -13.92
N TRP A 107 2.29 -0.45 -13.31
CA TRP A 107 1.38 -0.11 -12.20
C TRP A 107 0.07 0.52 -12.66
N ALA A 108 -0.17 0.62 -13.97
CA ALA A 108 -1.46 1.03 -14.48
C ALA A 108 -2.56 0.05 -14.02
N PRO A 109 -3.73 0.56 -13.60
CA PRO A 109 -4.88 -0.28 -13.24
C PRO A 109 -5.44 -1.04 -14.44
#